data_AF-A0A8B7YK92-F1
#
_entry.id   AF-A0A8B7YK92-F1
#
_cell.length_a   1.000
_cell.length_b   1.000
_cell.length_c   1.000
_cell.angle_alpha   90.00
_cell.angle_beta   90.00
_cell.angle_gamma   90.00
#
_symmetry.space_group_name_H-M   'P 1'
#
loop_
_entity.id
_entity.type
_entity.pdbx_description
1 polymer ?
#
loop_
_entity_poly.entity_id
_entity_poly.type
_entity_poly.pdbx_seq_one_letter_code
_entity_poly.pdbx_strand_id
1 'polypeptide(L)'
;MSADPSVKKLLEVIKKPGNNVCADCGERIVRDDKDENQACHGNRANWSSYNLGVFLCVPCASVHRKLGVHISKVTSVQLDRWNEDQVEFMEVNGNLKAKEKYELDVPVSYRRPMLPSDPEVVREQWIRGKYERQEFVNVNLQKYRTKEMEGVMWKKLRDKQNFMERRFVLSETDYTLKYYNRADAKEPKAVIDLGKLHVAFCPDKVGNPNGMQLYFEQKGGEIRNIFVYTDTGKEIIDWYNAIRHMKYNRLMVAFPGGLCQEEITKILNKGDIIKEGWLHKTGSKGNEAFRKRWVILTHKRITYYETPLDDVCKKSVVLGTNLSEYKCIEGVPPGKLEQGFSFTVRVPGRDFFFSAETGTERKNWMTAINKEIGVVNE
;
A
#
# COMPACT_ATOMS: atom_id res chain seq x y z
N MET A 1 -8.51 1.12 -44.72
CA MET A 1 -9.23 0.19 -43.82
C MET A 1 -10.13 1.03 -42.93
N SER A 2 -11.44 1.00 -43.15
CA SER A 2 -12.38 1.75 -42.31
C SER A 2 -12.30 1.23 -40.87
N ALA A 3 -12.18 2.13 -39.90
CA ALA A 3 -12.26 1.76 -38.48
C ALA A 3 -13.59 1.03 -38.23
N ASP A 4 -13.53 -0.10 -37.53
CA ASP A 4 -14.70 -0.86 -37.09
C ASP A 4 -15.68 0.09 -36.36
N PRO A 5 -16.94 0.23 -36.83
CA PRO A 5 -17.93 1.13 -36.22
C PRO A 5 -18.12 0.86 -34.72
N SER A 6 -18.05 -0.40 -34.30
CA SER A 6 -18.16 -0.81 -32.89
C SER A 6 -17.01 -0.25 -32.06
N VAL A 7 -15.78 -0.37 -32.58
CA VAL A 7 -14.58 0.18 -31.93
C VAL A 7 -14.67 1.69 -31.84
N LYS A 8 -15.10 2.38 -32.90
CA LYS A 8 -15.29 3.84 -32.87
C LYS A 8 -16.28 4.25 -31.78
N LYS A 9 -17.41 3.55 -31.65
CA LYS A 9 -18.43 3.83 -30.63
C LYS A 9 -17.89 3.60 -29.22
N LEU A 10 -17.18 2.49 -28.97
CA LEU A 10 -16.59 2.20 -27.67
C LEU A 10 -15.50 3.21 -27.26
N LEU A 11 -14.73 3.73 -28.23
CA LEU A 11 -13.76 4.79 -27.98
C LEU A 11 -14.41 6.13 -27.59
N GLU A 12 -15.68 6.36 -27.91
CA GLU A 12 -16.46 7.48 -27.38
C GLU A 12 -17.05 7.15 -26.00
N VAL A 13 -17.51 5.92 -25.78
CA VAL A 13 -18.03 5.47 -24.48
C VAL A 13 -16.95 5.53 -23.38
N ILE A 14 -15.71 5.17 -23.68
CA ILE A 14 -14.62 5.19 -22.71
C ILE A 14 -14.21 6.63 -22.29
N LYS A 15 -14.50 7.63 -23.13
CA LYS A 15 -14.25 9.05 -22.81
C LYS A 15 -15.29 9.63 -21.85
N LYS A 16 -16.45 8.97 -21.68
CA LYS A 16 -17.50 9.43 -20.75
C LYS A 16 -16.95 9.49 -19.31
N PRO A 17 -17.41 10.45 -18.48
CA PRO A 17 -16.96 10.57 -17.09
C PRO A 17 -17.07 9.25 -16.32
N GLY A 18 -16.00 8.88 -15.61
CA GLY A 18 -15.90 7.63 -14.84
C GLY A 18 -15.37 6.44 -15.64
N ASN A 19 -15.62 6.39 -16.96
CA ASN A 19 -15.03 5.36 -17.85
C ASN A 19 -13.60 5.69 -18.26
N ASN A 20 -13.19 6.96 -18.11
CA ASN A 20 -11.85 7.44 -18.46
C ASN A 20 -10.74 7.00 -17.48
N VAL A 21 -11.12 6.32 -16.41
CA VAL A 21 -10.23 5.68 -15.42
C VAL A 21 -10.60 4.20 -15.27
N CYS A 22 -9.65 3.38 -14.86
CA CYS A 22 -9.85 1.97 -14.56
C CYS A 22 -10.85 1.80 -13.42
N ALA A 23 -11.85 0.93 -13.59
CA ALA A 23 -12.90 0.67 -12.61
C ALA A 23 -12.37 0.16 -11.25
N ASP A 24 -11.16 -0.40 -11.21
CA ASP A 24 -10.65 -1.09 -10.01
C ASP A 24 -9.52 -0.34 -9.31
N CYS A 25 -8.57 0.24 -10.06
CA CYS A 25 -7.43 0.96 -9.47
C CYS A 25 -7.47 2.47 -9.69
N GLY A 26 -8.45 2.99 -10.44
CA GLY A 26 -8.57 4.42 -10.73
C GLY A 26 -7.48 4.98 -11.65
N GLU A 27 -6.59 4.13 -12.17
CA GLU A 27 -5.55 4.57 -13.11
C GLU A 27 -6.19 5.06 -14.41
N ARG A 28 -5.68 6.17 -14.93
CA ARG A 28 -6.18 6.75 -16.18
C ARG A 28 -5.98 5.77 -17.34
N ILE A 29 -7.03 5.54 -18.12
CA ILE A 29 -6.99 4.61 -19.28
C ILE A 29 -7.28 5.30 -20.62
N VAL A 30 -7.53 6.60 -20.63
CA VAL A 30 -7.67 7.39 -21.86
C VAL A 30 -6.53 8.39 -21.95
N ARG A 31 -5.90 8.52 -23.12
CA ARG A 31 -4.89 9.55 -23.41
C ARG A 31 -5.54 10.92 -23.54
N ASP A 32 -4.81 11.96 -23.12
CA ASP A 32 -4.97 13.28 -23.74
C ASP A 32 -4.02 13.37 -24.93
N ASP A 33 -4.52 13.80 -26.09
CA ASP A 33 -3.71 14.02 -27.29
C ASP A 33 -2.67 15.16 -27.12
N LYS A 34 -2.64 15.84 -25.96
CA LYS A 34 -1.80 17.01 -25.67
C LYS A 34 -0.63 16.75 -24.71
N ASP A 35 -0.49 15.53 -24.18
CA ASP A 35 0.51 15.25 -23.15
C ASP A 35 1.46 14.11 -23.56
N GLU A 36 2.43 14.42 -24.43
CA GLU A 36 3.49 13.49 -24.85
C GLU A 36 4.42 13.06 -23.70
N ASN A 37 4.46 13.84 -22.60
CA ASN A 37 5.34 13.60 -21.46
C ASN A 37 4.67 12.80 -20.33
N GLN A 38 3.36 12.59 -20.38
CA GLN A 38 2.69 11.68 -19.46
C GLN A 38 2.80 10.27 -20.01
N ALA A 39 3.92 9.62 -19.71
CA ALA A 39 4.10 8.19 -19.90
C ALA A 39 2.93 7.45 -19.25
N CYS A 40 1.90 7.16 -20.04
CA CYS A 40 0.98 6.08 -19.76
C CYS A 40 1.89 4.86 -19.64
N HIS A 41 2.24 4.43 -18.42
CA HIS A 41 3.22 3.39 -18.17
C HIS A 41 2.76 2.10 -18.88
N GLY A 42 3.20 1.89 -20.11
CA GLY A 42 2.99 0.67 -20.90
C GLY A 42 1.59 0.37 -21.46
N ASN A 43 0.50 0.97 -20.97
CA ASN A 43 -0.86 0.56 -21.38
C ASN A 43 -1.39 1.28 -22.63
N ARG A 44 -0.97 0.79 -23.79
CA ARG A 44 -1.54 1.16 -25.10
C ARG A 44 -2.88 0.48 -25.39
N ALA A 45 -3.35 -0.41 -24.53
CA ALA A 45 -4.56 -1.21 -24.76
C ALA A 45 -5.59 -0.94 -23.67
N ASN A 46 -6.76 -0.46 -24.10
CA ASN A 46 -7.94 -0.34 -23.25
C ASN A 46 -8.61 -1.71 -23.18
N TRP A 47 -8.83 -2.20 -21.98
CA TRP A 47 -9.49 -3.48 -21.74
C TRP A 47 -10.87 -3.24 -21.15
N SER A 48 -11.71 -4.25 -21.26
CA SER A 48 -13.04 -4.22 -20.68
C SER A 48 -13.45 -5.59 -20.20
N SER A 49 -14.39 -5.63 -19.26
CA SER A 49 -15.23 -6.80 -19.04
C SER A 49 -16.63 -6.50 -19.56
N TYR A 50 -16.98 -7.08 -20.69
CA TYR A 50 -18.22 -6.74 -21.40
C TYR A 50 -19.46 -7.32 -20.74
N ASN A 51 -19.35 -8.31 -19.85
CA ASN A 51 -20.47 -8.83 -19.07
C ASN A 51 -20.64 -8.11 -17.72
N LEU A 52 -19.57 -7.48 -17.19
CA LEU A 52 -19.63 -6.66 -15.98
C LEU A 52 -19.87 -5.17 -16.27
N GLY A 53 -19.61 -4.74 -17.51
CA GLY A 53 -19.83 -3.37 -17.94
C GLY A 53 -18.74 -2.41 -17.47
N VAL A 54 -17.49 -2.87 -17.36
CA VAL A 54 -16.37 -2.08 -16.83
C VAL A 54 -15.21 -1.93 -17.81
N PHE A 55 -14.54 -0.79 -17.75
CA PHE A 55 -13.29 -0.49 -18.44
C PHE A 55 -12.10 -0.60 -17.48
N LEU A 56 -11.02 -1.22 -17.96
CA LEU A 56 -9.92 -1.72 -17.15
C LEU A 56 -8.57 -1.34 -17.76
N CYS A 57 -7.57 -1.11 -16.90
CA CYS A 57 -6.17 -1.12 -17.29
C CYS A 57 -5.67 -2.57 -17.47
N VAL A 58 -4.53 -2.77 -18.14
CA VAL A 58 -3.98 -4.13 -18.38
C VAL A 58 -3.75 -4.90 -17.07
N PRO A 59 -3.14 -4.34 -16.00
CA PRO A 59 -2.96 -5.07 -14.75
C PRO A 59 -4.27 -5.58 -14.14
N CYS A 60 -5.34 -4.78 -14.16
CA CYS A 60 -6.64 -5.20 -13.62
C CYS A 60 -7.32 -6.20 -14.57
N ALA A 61 -7.22 -6.01 -15.89
CA ALA A 61 -7.71 -6.98 -16.87
C ALA A 61 -7.05 -8.36 -16.69
N SER A 62 -5.76 -8.41 -16.36
CA SER A 62 -5.06 -9.66 -16.05
C SER A 62 -5.61 -10.36 -14.81
N VAL A 63 -5.99 -9.62 -13.76
CA VAL A 63 -6.69 -10.20 -12.59
C VAL A 63 -8.08 -10.69 -12.98
N HIS A 64 -8.83 -9.91 -13.77
CA HIS A 64 -10.16 -10.32 -14.25
C HIS A 64 -10.13 -11.63 -15.03
N ARG A 65 -9.07 -11.90 -15.81
CA ARG A 65 -8.89 -13.20 -16.47
C ARG A 65 -8.75 -14.35 -15.47
N LYS A 66 -8.07 -14.13 -14.33
CA LYS A 66 -7.93 -15.12 -13.23
C LYS A 66 -9.26 -15.42 -12.53
N LEU A 67 -10.29 -14.58 -12.65
CA LEU A 67 -11.64 -14.86 -12.12
C LEU A 67 -12.39 -15.92 -12.94
N GLY A 68 -11.99 -16.14 -14.20
CA GLY A 68 -12.67 -17.04 -15.12
C GLY A 68 -13.89 -16.42 -15.82
N VAL A 69 -14.22 -16.96 -16.99
CA VAL A 69 -15.25 -16.44 -17.91
C VAL A 69 -16.68 -16.52 -17.38
N HIS A 70 -16.91 -17.29 -16.32
CA HIS A 70 -18.19 -17.38 -15.62
C HIS A 70 -18.45 -16.14 -14.74
N ILE A 71 -17.41 -15.39 -14.37
CA ILE A 71 -17.50 -14.14 -13.61
C ILE A 71 -17.20 -12.95 -14.50
N SER A 72 -16.08 -12.97 -15.21
CA SER A 72 -15.60 -11.84 -16.01
C SER A 72 -15.12 -12.27 -17.39
N LYS A 73 -15.77 -11.74 -18.42
CA LYS A 73 -15.42 -11.94 -19.83
C LYS A 73 -14.63 -10.72 -20.33
N VAL A 74 -13.31 -10.89 -20.39
CA VAL A 74 -12.35 -9.81 -20.69
C VAL A 74 -12.07 -9.73 -22.19
N THR A 75 -12.04 -8.53 -22.74
CA THR A 75 -11.69 -8.28 -24.15
C THR A 75 -11.00 -6.92 -24.33
N SER A 76 -10.17 -6.81 -25.36
CA SER A 76 -9.57 -5.54 -25.81
C SER A 76 -10.61 -4.68 -26.51
N VAL A 77 -10.69 -3.41 -26.13
CA VAL A 77 -11.59 -2.44 -26.78
C VAL A 77 -11.19 -2.19 -28.24
N GLN A 78 -9.90 -2.30 -28.57
CA GLN A 78 -9.37 -1.91 -29.89
C GLN A 78 -8.92 -3.09 -30.75
N LEU A 79 -8.46 -4.19 -30.13
CA LEU A 79 -7.82 -5.30 -30.84
C LEU A 79 -8.77 -6.47 -31.12
N ASP A 80 -9.85 -6.59 -30.35
CA ASP A 80 -10.80 -7.69 -30.48
C ASP A 80 -12.08 -7.24 -31.21
N ARG A 81 -12.83 -8.21 -31.73
CA ARG A 81 -14.13 -7.96 -32.38
C ARG A 81 -15.24 -7.83 -31.36
N TRP A 82 -16.16 -6.90 -31.63
CA TRP A 82 -17.31 -6.62 -30.79
C TRP A 82 -18.60 -6.80 -31.58
N ASN A 83 -19.59 -7.47 -30.97
CA ASN A 83 -20.95 -7.50 -31.51
C ASN A 83 -21.78 -6.31 -31.00
N GLU A 84 -22.93 -6.06 -31.63
CA GLU A 84 -23.78 -4.91 -31.32
C GLU A 84 -24.29 -4.94 -29.88
N ASP A 85 -24.76 -6.10 -29.39
CA ASP A 85 -25.25 -6.29 -28.02
C ASP A 85 -24.19 -5.95 -26.96
N GLN A 86 -22.93 -6.34 -27.19
CA GLN A 86 -21.82 -6.02 -26.29
C GLN A 86 -21.55 -4.52 -26.25
N VAL A 87 -21.60 -3.84 -27.40
CA VAL A 87 -21.38 -2.40 -27.49
C VAL A 87 -22.53 -1.65 -26.79
N GLU A 88 -23.78 -2.05 -27.04
CA GLU A 88 -24.95 -1.48 -26.38
C GLU A 88 -24.88 -1.70 -24.87
N PHE A 89 -24.52 -2.90 -24.41
CA PHE A 89 -24.37 -3.19 -23.00
C PHE A 89 -23.32 -2.28 -22.34
N MET A 90 -22.17 -2.07 -22.98
CA MET A 90 -21.14 -1.16 -22.46
C MET A 90 -21.59 0.31 -22.47
N GLU A 91 -22.40 0.73 -23.44
CA GLU A 91 -22.94 2.09 -23.53
C GLU A 91 -24.00 2.37 -22.46
N VAL A 92 -24.89 1.41 -22.20
CA VAL A 92 -25.92 1.49 -21.16
C VAL A 92 -25.31 1.30 -19.77
N ASN A 93 -24.24 0.51 -19.64
CA ASN A 93 -23.50 0.33 -18.39
C ASN A 93 -22.29 1.29 -18.32
N GLY A 94 -21.17 0.81 -17.78
CA GLY A 94 -19.98 1.62 -17.52
C GLY A 94 -19.59 1.61 -16.04
N ASN A 95 -18.44 2.20 -15.78
CA ASN A 95 -17.76 2.12 -14.48
C ASN A 95 -18.59 2.71 -13.34
N LEU A 96 -19.36 3.78 -13.58
CA LEU A 96 -20.20 4.39 -12.55
C LEU A 96 -21.35 3.47 -12.13
N LYS A 97 -22.04 2.85 -13.08
CA LYS A 97 -23.10 1.86 -12.77
C LYS A 97 -22.53 0.60 -12.11
N ALA A 98 -21.35 0.16 -12.56
CA ALA A 98 -20.66 -0.94 -11.90
C ALA A 98 -20.25 -0.57 -10.46
N LYS A 99 -19.82 0.67 -10.21
CA LYS A 99 -19.53 1.17 -8.86
C LYS A 99 -20.80 1.19 -8.00
N GLU A 100 -21.90 1.74 -8.50
CA GLU A 100 -23.19 1.73 -7.80
C GLU A 100 -23.65 0.30 -7.46
N LYS A 101 -23.36 -0.68 -8.32
CA LYS A 101 -23.74 -2.08 -8.09
C LYS A 101 -22.78 -2.84 -7.16
N TYR A 102 -21.48 -2.78 -7.41
CA TYR A 102 -20.46 -3.64 -6.78
C TYR A 102 -19.72 -2.95 -5.63
N GLU A 103 -19.97 -1.67 -5.37
CA GLU A 103 -19.34 -0.89 -4.30
C GLU A 103 -20.38 -0.22 -3.38
N LEU A 104 -21.54 -0.87 -3.20
CA LEU A 104 -22.68 -0.36 -2.40
C LEU A 104 -22.29 0.02 -0.96
N ASP A 105 -21.56 -0.85 -0.27
CA ASP A 105 -21.07 -0.61 1.10
C ASP A 105 -19.59 -0.95 1.23
N VAL A 106 -18.73 -0.16 0.58
CA VAL A 106 -17.28 -0.21 0.83
C VAL A 106 -16.97 0.56 2.12
N PRO A 107 -16.41 -0.09 3.16
CA PRO A 107 -16.06 0.63 4.38
C PRO A 107 -15.06 1.75 4.10
N VAL A 108 -15.26 2.90 4.76
CA VAL A 108 -14.32 4.04 4.75
C VAL A 108 -12.88 3.62 5.07
N SER A 109 -12.72 2.62 5.94
CA SER A 109 -11.43 2.07 6.36
C SER A 109 -10.79 1.11 5.35
N TYR A 110 -11.53 0.61 4.36
CA TYR A 110 -11.07 -0.41 3.43
C TYR A 110 -9.99 0.16 2.49
N ARG A 111 -8.90 -0.60 2.29
CA ARG A 111 -7.83 -0.16 1.38
C ARG A 111 -8.22 -0.42 -0.08
N ARG A 112 -8.47 0.67 -0.80
CA ARG A 112 -8.49 0.66 -2.28
C ARG A 112 -7.06 0.59 -2.82
N PRO A 113 -6.79 -0.14 -3.91
CA PRO A 113 -5.44 -0.24 -4.49
C PRO A 113 -4.91 1.11 -4.96
N MET A 114 -3.71 1.49 -4.49
CA MET A 114 -2.97 2.68 -4.90
C MET A 114 -1.75 2.26 -5.74
N LEU A 115 -1.80 2.47 -7.05
CA LEU A 115 -0.72 2.09 -7.96
C LEU A 115 0.28 3.23 -8.20
N PRO A 116 1.57 2.92 -8.47
CA PRO A 116 2.19 1.58 -8.51
C PRO A 116 2.64 1.05 -7.13
N SER A 117 2.32 1.74 -6.03
CA SER A 117 2.87 1.45 -4.69
C SER A 117 2.33 0.20 -4.01
N ASP A 118 1.06 -0.16 -4.23
CA ASP A 118 0.46 -1.31 -3.58
C ASP A 118 0.88 -2.64 -4.25
N PRO A 119 1.12 -3.70 -3.45
CA PRO A 119 1.47 -5.02 -3.99
C PRO A 119 0.26 -5.68 -4.67
N GLU A 120 0.56 -6.68 -5.52
CA GLU A 120 -0.45 -7.37 -6.34
C GLU A 120 -1.61 -7.93 -5.51
N VAL A 121 -1.35 -8.46 -4.30
CA VAL A 121 -2.38 -9.03 -3.41
C VAL A 121 -3.49 -8.03 -3.08
N VAL A 122 -3.17 -6.74 -2.91
CA VAL A 122 -4.17 -5.69 -2.62
C VAL A 122 -5.08 -5.49 -3.83
N ARG A 123 -4.50 -5.42 -5.04
CA ARG A 123 -5.26 -5.30 -6.29
C ARG A 123 -6.12 -6.54 -6.54
N GLU A 124 -5.55 -7.72 -6.40
CA GLU A 124 -6.25 -8.98 -6.66
C GLU A 124 -7.44 -9.16 -5.72
N GLN A 125 -7.24 -8.95 -4.42
CA GLN A 125 -8.31 -9.17 -3.45
C GLN A 125 -9.39 -8.09 -3.48
N TRP A 126 -9.06 -6.87 -3.90
CA TRP A 126 -10.07 -5.83 -4.20
C TRP A 126 -11.00 -6.27 -5.34
N ILE A 127 -10.43 -6.73 -6.45
CA ILE A 127 -11.18 -7.18 -7.64
C ILE A 127 -12.03 -8.42 -7.30
N ARG A 128 -11.44 -9.40 -6.62
CA ARG A 128 -12.19 -10.58 -6.14
C ARG A 128 -13.30 -10.19 -5.15
N GLY A 129 -13.03 -9.22 -4.26
CA GLY A 129 -14.03 -8.69 -3.32
C GLY A 129 -15.24 -8.10 -4.01
N LYS A 130 -15.02 -7.31 -5.07
CA LYS A 130 -16.08 -6.68 -5.88
C LYS A 130 -16.91 -7.70 -6.67
N TYR A 131 -16.26 -8.58 -7.44
CA TYR A 131 -16.95 -9.32 -8.51
C TYR A 131 -17.15 -10.81 -8.22
N GLU A 132 -16.21 -11.45 -7.51
CA GLU A 132 -16.27 -12.89 -7.19
C GLU A 132 -17.03 -13.12 -5.88
N ARG A 133 -16.67 -12.39 -4.82
CA ARG A 133 -17.27 -12.53 -3.49
C ARG A 133 -18.44 -11.58 -3.25
N GLN A 134 -18.51 -10.48 -4.02
CA GLN A 134 -19.51 -9.41 -3.87
C GLN A 134 -19.65 -8.93 -2.42
N GLU A 135 -18.53 -8.81 -1.70
CA GLU A 135 -18.54 -8.53 -0.26
C GLU A 135 -18.98 -7.09 0.06
N PHE A 136 -18.93 -6.19 -0.92
CA PHE A 136 -19.44 -4.82 -0.80
C PHE A 136 -20.93 -4.69 -1.17
N VAL A 137 -21.53 -5.75 -1.69
CA VAL A 137 -22.98 -5.83 -1.97
C VAL A 137 -23.73 -6.39 -0.76
N ASN A 138 -23.12 -7.35 -0.05
CA ASN A 138 -23.68 -7.96 1.15
C ASN A 138 -22.75 -7.78 2.34
N VAL A 139 -23.12 -6.87 3.25
CA VAL A 139 -22.35 -6.51 4.45
C VAL A 139 -22.04 -7.71 5.34
N ASN A 140 -22.89 -8.76 5.35
CA ASN A 140 -22.66 -9.97 6.14
C ASN A 140 -21.42 -10.77 5.70
N LEU A 141 -20.89 -10.51 4.50
CA LEU A 141 -19.67 -11.14 3.99
C LEU A 141 -18.39 -10.41 4.45
N GLN A 142 -18.51 -9.22 5.05
CA GLN A 142 -17.39 -8.37 5.43
C GLN A 142 -16.80 -8.77 6.79
N LYS A 143 -16.09 -9.89 6.82
CA LYS A 143 -15.48 -10.48 8.05
C LYS A 143 -14.61 -9.50 8.85
N TYR A 144 -13.98 -8.55 8.17
CA TYR A 144 -13.11 -7.53 8.78
C TYR A 144 -13.88 -6.42 9.53
N ARG A 145 -15.22 -6.41 9.53
CA ARG A 145 -16.04 -5.51 10.36
C ARG A 145 -16.44 -6.10 11.72
N THR A 146 -16.03 -7.33 12.01
CA THR A 146 -16.31 -7.97 13.29
C THR A 146 -15.60 -7.25 14.45
N LYS A 147 -16.20 -7.28 15.64
CA LYS A 147 -15.60 -6.70 16.86
C LYS A 147 -14.41 -7.50 17.38
N GLU A 148 -14.26 -8.73 16.91
CA GLU A 148 -13.16 -9.61 17.24
C GLU A 148 -12.82 -10.46 16.02
N MET A 149 -11.53 -10.60 15.73
CA MET A 149 -11.01 -11.48 14.69
C MET A 149 -9.92 -12.37 15.29
N GLU A 150 -10.11 -13.68 15.18
CA GLU A 150 -9.15 -14.69 15.62
C GLU A 150 -8.74 -15.59 14.46
N GLY A 151 -7.48 -15.97 14.43
CA GLY A 151 -6.96 -16.89 13.41
C GLY A 151 -5.46 -17.10 13.54
N VAL A 152 -4.91 -17.87 12.61
CA VAL A 152 -3.48 -18.18 12.57
C VAL A 152 -2.80 -17.32 11.51
N MET A 153 -1.62 -16.80 11.83
CA MET A 153 -0.68 -16.25 10.84
C MET A 153 0.69 -16.89 11.04
N TRP A 154 1.40 -17.10 9.94
CA TRP A 154 2.80 -17.49 9.96
C TRP A 154 3.63 -16.31 10.41
N LYS A 155 4.31 -16.41 11.56
CA LYS A 155 5.09 -15.32 12.15
C LYS A 155 6.58 -15.65 12.15
N LYS A 156 7.42 -14.73 11.66
CA LYS A 156 8.88 -14.85 11.75
C LYS A 156 9.34 -14.92 13.22
N LEU A 157 10.27 -15.82 13.50
CA LEU A 157 10.94 -15.90 14.80
C LEU A 157 12.04 -14.84 14.95
N ARG A 158 12.45 -14.55 16.18
CA ARG A 158 13.49 -13.53 16.44
C ARG A 158 14.85 -13.98 15.90
N ASP A 159 15.25 -15.17 16.32
CA ASP A 159 16.63 -15.65 16.15
C ASP A 159 16.80 -16.56 14.93
N LYS A 160 15.75 -16.74 14.12
CA LYS A 160 15.75 -17.62 12.94
C LYS A 160 15.01 -16.93 11.79
N GLN A 161 15.42 -17.23 10.56
CA GLN A 161 14.65 -16.86 9.36
C GLN A 161 13.36 -17.67 9.20
N ASN A 162 13.14 -18.67 10.07
CA ASN A 162 11.97 -19.52 10.03
C ASN A 162 10.71 -18.76 10.48
N PHE A 163 9.59 -19.12 9.87
CA PHE A 163 8.25 -18.74 10.28
C PHE A 163 7.61 -19.89 11.05
N MET A 164 6.76 -19.56 12.02
CA MET A 164 5.89 -20.54 12.67
C MET A 164 4.49 -19.98 12.82
N GLU A 165 3.50 -20.85 12.76
CA GLU A 165 2.12 -20.53 13.07
C GLU A 165 1.97 -19.95 14.48
N ARG A 166 1.28 -18.83 14.58
CA ARG A 166 0.90 -18.22 15.85
C ARG A 166 -0.57 -17.84 15.76
N ARG A 167 -1.29 -18.10 16.85
CA ARG A 167 -2.68 -17.63 17.00
C ARG A 167 -2.65 -16.14 17.30
N PHE A 168 -3.39 -15.37 16.53
CA PHE A 168 -3.60 -13.94 16.71
C PHE A 168 -5.06 -13.67 17.07
N VAL A 169 -5.27 -12.69 17.95
CA VAL A 169 -6.59 -12.21 18.33
C VAL A 169 -6.56 -10.69 18.27
N LEU A 170 -7.40 -10.13 17.42
CA LEU A 170 -7.65 -8.70 17.30
C LEU A 170 -8.98 -8.40 17.98
N SER A 171 -8.99 -7.45 18.93
CA SER A 171 -10.17 -7.14 19.74
C SER A 171 -10.45 -5.63 19.73
N GLU A 172 -11.70 -5.27 19.45
CA GLU A 172 -12.20 -3.89 19.51
C GLU A 172 -12.44 -3.45 20.96
N THR A 173 -12.83 -4.38 21.85
CA THR A 173 -13.15 -4.09 23.26
C THR A 173 -12.00 -3.40 23.99
N ASP A 174 -10.76 -3.82 23.72
CA ASP A 174 -9.55 -3.25 24.31
C ASP A 174 -8.63 -2.57 23.28
N TYR A 175 -9.03 -2.53 22.00
CA TYR A 175 -8.23 -2.04 20.89
C TYR A 175 -6.81 -2.61 20.87
N THR A 176 -6.69 -3.94 20.94
CA THR A 176 -5.40 -4.63 20.92
C THR A 176 -5.31 -5.71 19.86
N LEU A 177 -4.09 -5.96 19.38
CA LEU A 177 -3.70 -7.17 18.67
C LEU A 177 -2.83 -8.01 19.60
N LYS A 178 -3.30 -9.21 19.93
CA LYS A 178 -2.60 -10.18 20.78
C LYS A 178 -2.10 -11.34 19.92
N TYR A 179 -0.97 -11.93 20.30
CA TYR A 179 -0.57 -13.21 19.74
C TYR A 179 -0.08 -14.18 20.80
N TYR A 180 -0.25 -15.47 20.51
CA TYR A 180 0.00 -16.57 21.42
C TYR A 180 1.02 -17.53 20.79
N ASN A 181 1.92 -18.08 21.61
CA ASN A 181 2.95 -18.99 21.13
C ASN A 181 2.39 -20.34 20.63
N ARG A 182 1.26 -20.77 21.20
CA ARG A 182 0.56 -22.02 20.92
C ARG A 182 -0.96 -21.73 20.93
N ALA A 183 -1.74 -22.58 20.27
CA ALA A 183 -3.19 -22.39 20.16
C ALA A 183 -3.89 -22.42 21.53
N ASP A 184 -3.47 -23.32 22.41
CA ASP A 184 -4.03 -23.57 23.75
C ASP A 184 -3.49 -22.63 24.85
N ALA A 185 -2.58 -21.71 24.50
CA ALA A 185 -2.00 -20.81 25.49
C ALA A 185 -3.07 -19.86 26.06
N LYS A 186 -3.18 -19.83 27.39
CA LYS A 186 -4.11 -18.98 28.15
C LYS A 186 -3.70 -17.50 28.15
N GLU A 187 -2.39 -17.24 28.16
CA GLU A 187 -1.86 -15.88 28.22
C GLU A 187 -1.17 -15.49 26.90
N PRO A 188 -1.36 -14.24 26.44
CA PRO A 188 -0.73 -13.76 25.22
C PRO A 188 0.78 -13.60 25.41
N LYS A 189 1.55 -13.99 24.39
CA LYS A 189 3.00 -13.74 24.35
C LYS A 189 3.30 -12.25 24.21
N ALA A 190 2.46 -11.52 23.50
CA ALA A 190 2.47 -10.06 23.49
C ALA A 190 1.07 -9.50 23.28
N VAL A 191 0.86 -8.31 23.83
CA VAL A 191 -0.33 -7.48 23.64
C VAL A 191 0.13 -6.17 23.00
N ILE A 192 -0.43 -5.82 21.86
CA ILE A 192 -0.03 -4.66 21.05
C ILE A 192 -1.21 -3.69 20.97
N ASP A 193 -1.03 -2.46 21.47
CA ASP A 193 -2.03 -1.40 21.37
C ASP A 193 -2.21 -0.95 19.91
N LEU A 194 -3.44 -0.98 19.39
CA LEU A 194 -3.72 -0.62 17.99
C LEU A 194 -3.43 0.85 17.67
N GLY A 195 -3.45 1.75 18.65
CA GLY A 195 -3.07 3.15 18.50
C GLY A 195 -1.58 3.35 18.23
N LYS A 196 -0.74 2.37 18.60
CA LYS A 196 0.71 2.36 18.32
C LYS A 196 1.10 1.41 17.19
N LEU A 197 0.24 0.45 16.87
CA LEU A 197 0.48 -0.51 15.79
C LEU A 197 0.41 0.18 14.44
N HIS A 198 1.38 -0.09 13.60
CA HIS A 198 1.38 0.23 12.17
C HIS A 198 1.49 -1.06 11.37
N VAL A 199 0.96 -1.03 10.16
CA VAL A 199 0.91 -2.20 9.27
C VAL A 199 1.27 -1.76 7.87
N ALA A 200 2.14 -2.52 7.21
CA ALA A 200 2.48 -2.36 5.81
C ALA A 200 2.65 -3.73 5.15
N PHE A 201 2.25 -3.85 3.88
CA PHE A 201 2.64 -5.01 3.09
C PHE A 201 4.12 -4.92 2.71
N CYS A 202 4.81 -6.06 2.74
CA CYS A 202 6.23 -6.16 2.39
C CYS A 202 6.56 -7.55 1.79
N PRO A 203 5.90 -7.94 0.69
CA PRO A 203 6.01 -9.29 0.15
C PRO A 203 7.44 -9.69 -0.21
N ASP A 204 8.20 -8.80 -0.85
CA ASP A 204 9.58 -9.05 -1.28
C ASP A 204 10.52 -9.32 -0.09
N LYS A 205 10.36 -8.54 0.98
CA LYS A 205 11.13 -8.68 2.22
C LYS A 205 10.85 -10.00 2.94
N VAL A 206 9.59 -10.43 2.94
CA VAL A 206 9.14 -11.67 3.58
C VAL A 206 9.42 -12.89 2.70
N GLY A 207 9.54 -12.71 1.38
CA GLY A 207 9.61 -13.81 0.41
C GLY A 207 8.27 -14.52 0.21
N ASN A 208 7.15 -13.82 0.43
CA ASN A 208 5.80 -14.35 0.28
C ASN A 208 4.86 -13.25 -0.26
N PRO A 209 4.01 -13.52 -1.27
CA PRO A 209 3.10 -12.51 -1.86
C PRO A 209 2.11 -11.91 -0.86
N ASN A 210 1.84 -12.62 0.25
CA ASN A 210 0.97 -12.20 1.35
C ASN A 210 1.77 -11.67 2.55
N GLY A 211 3.04 -11.29 2.34
CA GLY A 211 3.93 -10.80 3.39
C GLY A 211 3.52 -9.42 3.93
N MET A 212 3.45 -9.30 5.25
CA MET A 212 3.04 -8.10 5.96
C MET A 212 3.95 -7.84 7.18
N GLN A 213 4.30 -6.57 7.38
CA GLN A 213 5.06 -6.09 8.53
C GLN A 213 4.11 -5.35 9.48
N LEU A 214 4.04 -5.86 10.71
CA LEU A 214 3.45 -5.19 11.86
C LEU A 214 4.58 -4.51 12.62
N TYR A 215 4.48 -3.21 12.88
CA TYR A 215 5.51 -2.51 13.64
C TYR A 215 4.94 -1.49 14.62
N PHE A 216 5.62 -1.29 15.74
CA PHE A 216 5.16 -0.40 16.81
C PHE A 216 6.32 0.07 17.67
N GLU A 217 6.14 1.22 18.31
CA GLU A 217 7.12 1.80 19.22
C GLU A 217 7.00 1.17 20.62
N GLN A 218 8.11 0.62 21.14
CA GLN A 218 8.19 0.07 22.48
C GLN A 218 8.52 1.16 23.52
N LYS A 219 8.42 0.82 24.80
CA LYS A 219 8.93 1.68 25.88
C LYS A 219 10.43 1.96 25.63
N GLY A 220 10.81 3.23 25.52
CA GLY A 220 12.18 3.64 25.19
C GLY A 220 12.37 4.13 23.74
N GLY A 221 11.33 4.17 22.91
CA GLY A 221 11.38 4.75 21.56
C GLY A 221 11.93 3.83 20.47
N GLU A 222 12.23 2.58 20.81
CA GLU A 222 12.71 1.57 19.88
C GLU A 222 11.55 1.01 19.04
N ILE A 223 11.75 0.87 17.73
CA ILE A 223 10.75 0.31 16.83
C ILE A 223 10.92 -1.21 16.76
N ARG A 224 9.83 -1.91 17.12
CA ARG A 224 9.72 -3.36 17.06
C ARG A 224 8.99 -3.77 15.78
N ASN A 225 9.54 -4.77 15.09
CA ASN A 225 8.93 -5.39 13.92
C ASN A 225 8.46 -6.82 14.22
N ILE A 226 7.35 -7.19 13.59
CA ILE A 226 6.83 -8.53 13.49
C ILE A 226 6.45 -8.76 12.03
N PHE A 227 7.07 -9.74 11.40
CA PHE A 227 6.79 -10.12 10.01
C PHE A 227 5.85 -11.32 10.01
N VAL A 228 4.77 -11.23 9.23
CA VAL A 228 3.75 -12.26 9.11
C VAL A 228 3.33 -12.50 7.67
N TYR A 229 2.74 -13.66 7.40
CA TYR A 229 1.96 -13.92 6.19
C TYR A 229 0.83 -14.92 6.51
N THR A 230 -0.11 -15.07 5.58
CA THR A 230 -1.12 -16.14 5.55
C THR A 230 -1.00 -16.93 4.25
N ASP A 231 -1.58 -18.12 4.22
CA ASP A 231 -1.50 -18.99 3.04
C ASP A 231 -2.32 -18.42 1.88
N THR A 232 -3.40 -17.70 2.19
CA THR A 232 -4.25 -17.08 1.17
C THR A 232 -4.15 -15.56 1.19
N GLY A 233 -4.25 -14.93 0.01
CA GLY A 233 -4.32 -13.48 -0.09
C GLY A 233 -5.57 -12.89 0.56
N LYS A 234 -6.69 -13.65 0.57
CA LYS A 234 -7.92 -13.20 1.21
C LYS A 234 -7.71 -13.00 2.72
N GLU A 235 -7.09 -13.96 3.41
CA GLU A 235 -6.90 -13.89 4.86
C GLU A 235 -6.00 -12.73 5.27
N ILE A 236 -4.87 -12.49 4.57
CA ILE A 236 -4.00 -11.36 4.92
C ILE A 236 -4.70 -10.02 4.69
N ILE A 237 -5.54 -9.92 3.66
CA ILE A 237 -6.32 -8.72 3.36
C ILE A 237 -7.45 -8.53 4.37
N ASP A 238 -8.09 -9.59 4.83
CA ASP A 238 -9.07 -9.54 5.92
C ASP A 238 -8.39 -9.04 7.22
N TRP A 239 -7.23 -9.60 7.60
CA TRP A 239 -6.46 -9.13 8.76
C TRP A 239 -6.07 -7.66 8.66
N TYR A 240 -5.53 -7.25 7.50
CA TYR A 240 -5.14 -5.87 7.25
C TYR A 240 -6.32 -4.91 7.36
N ASN A 241 -7.45 -5.22 6.72
CA ASN A 241 -8.64 -4.38 6.77
C ASN A 241 -9.32 -4.41 8.14
N ALA A 242 -9.24 -5.51 8.91
CA ALA A 242 -9.79 -5.58 10.26
C ALA A 242 -9.01 -4.65 11.21
N ILE A 243 -7.67 -4.67 11.15
CA ILE A 243 -6.83 -3.74 11.91
C ILE A 243 -7.16 -2.29 11.54
N ARG A 244 -7.33 -1.99 10.25
CA ARG A 244 -7.72 -0.66 9.78
C ARG A 244 -9.12 -0.26 10.24
N HIS A 245 -10.08 -1.18 10.23
CA HIS A 245 -11.45 -0.92 10.63
C HIS A 245 -11.56 -0.60 12.12
N MET A 246 -10.93 -1.39 12.99
CA MET A 246 -10.92 -1.10 14.42
C MET A 246 -10.19 0.20 14.75
N LYS A 247 -9.09 0.50 14.04
CA LYS A 247 -8.45 1.82 14.14
C LYS A 247 -9.39 2.96 13.73
N TYR A 248 -10.17 2.77 12.66
CA TYR A 248 -11.18 3.72 12.24
C TYR A 248 -12.26 3.91 13.30
N ASN A 249 -12.80 2.84 13.88
CA ASN A 249 -13.81 2.93 14.95
C ASN A 249 -13.26 3.69 16.17
N ARG A 250 -12.00 3.42 16.57
CA ARG A 250 -11.32 4.20 17.62
C ARG A 250 -11.21 5.69 17.29
N LEU A 251 -10.92 6.03 16.04
CA LEU A 251 -10.84 7.43 15.58
C LEU A 251 -12.21 8.10 15.64
N MET A 252 -13.28 7.41 15.23
CA MET A 252 -14.63 7.98 15.26
C MET A 252 -15.13 8.24 16.68
N VAL A 253 -14.71 7.42 17.66
CA VAL A 253 -14.97 7.69 19.08
C VAL A 253 -14.14 8.87 19.59
N ALA A 254 -12.87 8.99 19.17
CA ALA A 254 -11.98 10.06 19.61
C ALA A 254 -12.31 11.44 19.00
N PHE A 255 -12.91 11.47 17.81
CA PHE A 255 -13.25 12.68 17.06
C PHE A 255 -14.75 12.70 16.69
N PRO A 256 -15.65 12.96 17.66
CA PRO A 256 -17.10 12.91 17.44
C PRO A 256 -17.61 14.00 16.48
N GLY A 257 -16.86 15.11 16.31
CA GLY A 257 -17.12 16.13 15.30
C GLY A 257 -16.83 15.69 13.85
N GLY A 258 -16.33 14.47 13.67
CA GLY A 258 -15.99 13.88 12.39
C GLY A 258 -14.61 14.28 11.89
N LEU A 259 -14.09 13.46 10.99
CA LEU A 259 -12.92 13.73 10.16
C LEU A 259 -13.37 13.54 8.71
N CYS A 260 -12.80 14.31 7.78
CA CYS A 260 -13.08 14.07 6.37
C CYS A 260 -12.40 12.76 5.90
N GLN A 261 -12.87 12.21 4.78
CA GLN A 261 -12.34 10.97 4.21
C GLN A 261 -10.82 11.03 3.98
N GLU A 262 -10.30 12.20 3.59
CA GLU A 262 -8.88 12.41 3.31
C GLU A 262 -8.03 12.33 4.60
N GLU A 263 -8.50 12.95 5.69
CA GLU A 263 -7.85 12.90 7.00
C GLU A 263 -7.81 11.47 7.54
N ILE A 264 -8.94 10.76 7.47
CA ILE A 264 -9.03 9.36 7.88
C ILE A 264 -8.04 8.50 7.08
N THR A 265 -8.03 8.67 5.75
CA THR A 265 -7.13 7.92 4.86
C THR A 265 -5.67 8.20 5.21
N LYS A 266 -5.30 9.47 5.42
CA LYS A 266 -3.95 9.87 5.84
C LYS A 266 -3.55 9.21 7.16
N ILE A 267 -4.44 9.16 8.15
CA ILE A 267 -4.16 8.55 9.45
C ILE A 267 -4.00 7.02 9.34
N LEU A 268 -4.90 6.35 8.63
CA LEU A 268 -4.86 4.88 8.48
C LEU A 268 -3.66 4.42 7.66
N ASN A 269 -3.16 5.25 6.74
CA ASN A 269 -2.01 4.96 5.88
C ASN A 269 -0.66 5.40 6.46
N LYS A 270 -0.60 5.96 7.69
CA LYS A 270 0.69 6.33 8.33
C LYS A 270 1.68 5.15 8.42
N GLY A 271 1.16 3.93 8.37
CA GLY A 271 1.93 2.70 8.39
C GLY A 271 2.65 2.36 7.09
N ASP A 272 2.23 2.94 5.96
CA ASP A 272 2.70 2.54 4.63
C ASP A 272 4.20 2.82 4.48
N ILE A 273 4.89 1.89 3.84
CA ILE A 273 6.29 2.06 3.45
C ILE A 273 6.32 2.98 2.23
N ILE A 274 6.86 4.18 2.41
CA ILE A 274 7.00 5.18 1.34
C ILE A 274 8.18 4.79 0.45
N LYS A 275 9.28 4.39 1.09
CA LYS A 275 10.48 3.91 0.40
C LYS A 275 11.30 3.03 1.33
N GLU A 276 11.87 1.98 0.79
CA GLU A 276 12.89 1.18 1.47
C GLU A 276 14.01 0.75 0.52
N GLY A 277 15.14 0.36 1.09
CA GLY A 277 16.31 -0.06 0.31
C GLY A 277 17.60 0.02 1.11
N TRP A 278 18.67 -0.50 0.51
CA TRP A 278 20.01 -0.40 1.08
C TRP A 278 20.58 1.01 0.91
N LEU A 279 21.13 1.55 1.99
CA LEU A 279 21.96 2.76 1.98
C LEU A 279 23.21 2.52 2.82
N HIS A 280 24.29 3.20 2.49
CA HIS A 280 25.46 3.32 3.35
C HIS A 280 25.21 4.45 4.34
N LYS A 281 25.59 4.28 5.62
CA LYS A 281 25.56 5.37 6.61
C LYS A 281 26.77 5.37 7.55
N THR A 282 27.23 6.55 7.94
CA THR A 282 28.32 6.72 8.93
C THR A 282 27.78 7.05 10.34
N GLY A 283 28.68 7.12 11.32
CA GLY A 283 28.39 7.49 12.71
C GLY A 283 28.03 8.96 12.87
N SER A 284 27.63 9.37 14.08
CA SER A 284 27.19 10.74 14.37
C SER A 284 28.25 11.80 14.15
N LYS A 285 29.54 11.44 14.28
CA LYS A 285 30.63 12.37 14.02
C LYS A 285 30.86 12.60 12.52
N GLY A 286 30.38 11.69 11.66
CA GLY A 286 30.55 11.74 10.21
C GLY A 286 31.97 11.42 9.72
N ASN A 287 32.86 10.94 10.59
CA ASN A 287 34.26 10.60 10.27
C ASN A 287 34.53 9.09 10.32
N GLU A 288 33.51 8.30 10.69
CA GLU A 288 33.61 6.85 10.77
C GLU A 288 33.37 6.23 9.39
N ALA A 289 33.91 5.03 9.15
CA ALA A 289 33.60 4.29 7.94
C ALA A 289 32.08 4.06 7.80
N PHE A 290 31.58 4.23 6.58
CA PHE A 290 30.19 3.96 6.26
C PHE A 290 29.88 2.47 6.37
N ARG A 291 28.66 2.15 6.80
CA ARG A 291 28.16 0.78 6.91
C ARG A 291 26.84 0.64 6.17
N LYS A 292 26.68 -0.45 5.41
CA LYS A 292 25.46 -0.76 4.67
C LYS A 292 24.32 -1.08 5.65
N ARG A 293 23.15 -0.45 5.48
CA ARG A 293 21.97 -0.62 6.34
C ARG A 293 20.72 -0.65 5.48
N TRP A 294 19.77 -1.49 5.86
CA TRP A 294 18.43 -1.46 5.27
C TRP A 294 17.69 -0.26 5.87
N VAL A 295 17.30 0.70 5.06
CA VAL A 295 16.63 1.92 5.49
C VAL A 295 15.17 1.86 5.05
N ILE A 296 14.26 2.28 5.93
CA ILE A 296 12.83 2.37 5.66
C ILE A 296 12.37 3.78 6.01
N LEU A 297 11.75 4.45 5.04
CA LEU A 297 11.00 5.70 5.21
C LEU A 297 9.52 5.37 5.27
N THR A 298 8.90 5.71 6.40
CA THR A 298 7.45 5.75 6.60
C THR A 298 7.03 7.18 6.89
N HIS A 299 5.74 7.42 7.13
CA HIS A 299 5.26 8.76 7.45
C HIS A 299 6.06 9.41 8.59
N LYS A 300 6.70 10.55 8.30
CA LYS A 300 7.53 11.35 9.22
C LYS A 300 8.64 10.58 9.94
N ARG A 301 9.11 9.45 9.42
CA ARG A 301 10.06 8.61 10.15
C ARG A 301 11.00 7.83 9.25
N ILE A 302 12.29 7.87 9.57
CA ILE A 302 13.32 6.99 9.00
C ILE A 302 13.71 5.98 10.07
N THR A 303 13.76 4.71 9.71
CA THR A 303 14.34 3.64 10.53
C THR A 303 15.41 2.90 9.74
N TYR A 304 16.42 2.36 10.41
CA TYR A 304 17.43 1.55 9.75
C TYR A 304 17.88 0.33 10.55
N TYR A 305 18.25 -0.70 9.81
CA TYR A 305 18.46 -2.08 10.28
C TYR A 305 19.76 -2.66 9.73
N GLU A 306 20.27 -3.71 10.36
CA GLU A 306 21.38 -4.50 9.82
C GLU A 306 20.89 -5.34 8.64
N THR A 307 19.72 -5.99 8.81
CA THR A 307 19.06 -6.77 7.76
C THR A 307 17.59 -6.35 7.58
N PRO A 308 16.97 -6.59 6.41
CA PRO A 308 15.59 -6.18 6.15
C PRO A 308 14.57 -6.80 7.12
N LEU A 309 14.84 -8.00 7.64
CA LEU A 309 13.96 -8.76 8.53
C LEU A 309 14.37 -8.68 10.01
N ASP A 310 15.21 -7.70 10.37
CA ASP A 310 15.53 -7.42 11.76
C ASP A 310 14.26 -7.05 12.52
N ASP A 311 14.15 -7.63 13.70
CA ASP A 311 12.97 -7.51 14.54
C ASP A 311 12.96 -6.22 15.38
N VAL A 312 14.07 -5.49 15.36
CA VAL A 312 14.32 -4.24 16.09
C VAL A 312 15.17 -3.30 15.24
N CYS A 313 14.82 -2.01 15.22
CA CYS A 313 15.62 -1.00 14.51
C CYS A 313 16.90 -0.65 15.27
N LYS A 314 17.99 -0.37 14.54
CA LYS A 314 19.20 0.21 15.15
C LYS A 314 18.95 1.62 15.65
N LYS A 315 18.15 2.39 14.91
CA LYS A 315 17.69 3.71 15.32
C LYS A 315 16.46 4.13 14.53
N SER A 316 15.66 4.99 15.16
CA SER A 316 14.61 5.76 14.52
C SER A 316 14.95 7.25 14.51
N VAL A 317 14.62 7.92 13.41
CA VAL A 317 14.76 9.36 13.21
C VAL A 317 13.39 9.90 12.87
N VAL A 318 12.89 10.82 13.68
CA VAL A 318 11.61 11.51 13.44
C VAL A 318 11.88 12.73 12.57
N LEU A 319 11.04 12.93 11.56
CA LEU A 319 11.09 14.06 10.64
C LEU A 319 9.98 15.05 10.99
N GLY A 320 10.35 16.28 11.32
CA GLY A 320 9.43 17.39 11.53
C GLY A 320 9.23 18.21 10.26
N THR A 321 8.36 19.22 10.35
CA THR A 321 8.04 20.13 9.24
C THR A 321 8.67 21.52 9.38
N ASN A 322 9.39 21.76 10.47
CA ASN A 322 10.10 23.02 10.66
C ASN A 322 11.31 23.10 9.73
N LEU A 323 11.18 23.76 8.58
CA LEU A 323 12.22 23.84 7.55
C LEU A 323 13.51 24.55 7.99
N SER A 324 13.48 25.28 9.12
CA SER A 324 14.69 25.83 9.73
C SER A 324 15.58 24.74 10.36
N GLU A 325 14.97 23.68 10.88
CA GLU A 325 15.62 22.62 11.66
C GLU A 325 15.74 21.30 10.89
N TYR A 326 14.79 21.00 10.01
CA TYR A 326 14.71 19.76 9.25
C TYR A 326 15.07 20.01 7.80
N LYS A 327 16.12 19.35 7.30
CA LYS A 327 16.61 19.51 5.92
C LYS A 327 17.12 18.19 5.36
N CYS A 328 16.91 17.94 4.07
CA CYS A 328 17.60 16.89 3.34
C CYS A 328 18.47 17.54 2.25
N ILE A 329 19.79 17.51 2.44
CA ILE A 329 20.76 18.28 1.65
C ILE A 329 21.65 17.31 0.86
N GLU A 330 21.99 17.66 -0.37
CA GLU A 330 22.91 16.86 -1.19
C GLU A 330 24.35 16.95 -0.64
N GLY A 331 25.05 15.81 -0.62
CA GLY A 331 26.41 15.69 -0.09
C GLY A 331 26.49 15.68 1.44
N VAL A 332 27.72 15.80 1.94
CA VAL A 332 28.03 15.95 3.36
C VAL A 332 28.64 17.33 3.65
N PRO A 333 28.52 17.85 4.89
CA PRO A 333 29.19 19.10 5.27
C PRO A 333 30.73 19.01 5.14
N PRO A 334 31.42 20.16 4.96
CA PRO A 334 32.88 20.19 4.93
C PRO A 334 33.53 19.49 6.13
N GLY A 335 34.59 18.72 5.87
CA GLY A 335 35.32 17.97 6.89
C GLY A 335 34.67 16.66 7.35
N LYS A 336 33.57 16.23 6.71
CA LYS A 336 32.99 14.89 6.90
C LYS A 336 33.46 13.93 5.81
N LEU A 337 33.39 12.63 6.12
CA LEU A 337 33.70 11.57 5.16
C LEU A 337 32.62 11.54 4.08
N GLU A 338 33.04 11.64 2.82
CA GLU A 338 32.22 11.54 1.62
C GLU A 338 32.52 10.20 0.92
N GLN A 339 31.49 9.52 0.40
CA GLN A 339 31.61 8.20 -0.25
C GLN A 339 31.00 8.18 -1.67
N GLY A 340 30.65 9.34 -2.22
CA GLY A 340 29.90 9.45 -3.47
C GLY A 340 28.40 9.24 -3.24
N PHE A 341 27.60 9.95 -4.02
CA PHE A 341 26.13 9.97 -3.93
C PHE A 341 25.60 10.15 -2.49
N SER A 342 26.35 10.88 -1.66
CA SER A 342 25.93 11.14 -0.29
C SER A 342 24.86 12.22 -0.20
N PHE A 343 24.13 12.20 0.90
CA PHE A 343 23.18 13.22 1.31
C PHE A 343 23.07 13.27 2.84
N THR A 344 22.71 14.44 3.35
CA THR A 344 22.61 14.72 4.78
C THR A 344 21.15 14.97 5.16
N VAL A 345 20.64 14.19 6.11
CA VAL A 345 19.36 14.45 6.78
C VAL A 345 19.65 15.14 8.11
N ARG A 346 19.35 16.43 8.16
CA ARG A 346 19.48 17.28 9.36
C ARG A 346 18.18 17.25 10.16
N VAL A 347 18.31 17.03 11.47
CA VAL A 347 17.25 17.15 12.47
C VAL A 347 17.78 17.94 13.68
N PRO A 348 16.92 18.41 14.60
CA PRO A 348 17.37 19.10 15.81
C PRO A 348 18.45 18.32 16.56
N GLY A 349 19.61 18.97 16.76
CA GLY A 349 20.75 18.43 17.50
C GLY A 349 21.54 17.32 16.81
N ARG A 350 21.23 16.92 15.57
CA ARG A 350 21.97 15.86 14.89
C ARG A 350 21.83 15.85 13.37
N ASP A 351 22.96 15.62 12.69
CA ASP A 351 23.00 15.27 11.27
C ASP A 351 23.14 13.73 11.10
N PHE A 352 22.44 13.19 10.09
CA PHE A 352 22.58 11.82 9.63
C PHE A 352 23.09 11.82 8.20
N PHE A 353 24.21 11.14 7.97
CA PHE A 353 24.86 11.09 6.66
C PHE A 353 24.60 9.72 6.02
N PHE A 354 24.03 9.73 4.83
CA PHE A 354 23.71 8.56 4.02
C PHE A 354 24.39 8.65 2.66
N SER A 355 24.61 7.51 2.01
CA SER A 355 25.11 7.39 0.64
C SER A 355 24.35 6.27 -0.08
N ALA A 356 23.88 6.56 -1.30
CA ALA A 356 23.18 5.61 -2.17
C ALA A 356 24.13 4.93 -3.16
N GLU A 357 23.70 3.87 -3.83
CA GLU A 357 24.54 3.19 -4.82
C GLU A 357 24.66 3.99 -6.13
N THR A 358 23.65 4.81 -6.45
CA THR A 358 23.63 5.67 -7.65
C THR A 358 23.11 7.08 -7.37
N GLY A 359 23.45 8.03 -8.25
CA GLY A 359 22.90 9.39 -8.19
C GLY A 359 21.37 9.45 -8.35
N THR A 360 20.80 8.57 -9.16
CA THR A 360 19.34 8.42 -9.33
C THR A 360 18.68 7.95 -8.04
N GLU A 361 19.24 6.93 -7.37
CA GLU A 361 18.71 6.47 -6.09
C GLU A 361 18.81 7.53 -5.00
N ARG A 362 19.95 8.25 -4.91
CA ARG A 362 20.10 9.40 -4.01
C ARG A 362 18.98 10.41 -4.24
N LYS A 363 18.77 10.83 -5.50
CA LYS A 363 17.72 11.79 -5.86
C LYS A 363 16.34 11.28 -5.42
N ASN A 364 16.03 10.00 -5.69
CA ASN A 364 14.75 9.40 -5.31
C ASN A 364 14.55 9.36 -3.79
N TRP A 365 15.59 9.02 -3.02
CA TRP A 365 15.55 9.07 -1.55
C TRP A 365 15.34 10.48 -1.04
N MET A 366 16.11 11.45 -1.53
CA MET A 366 15.99 12.85 -1.12
C MET A 366 14.61 13.42 -1.45
N THR A 367 14.05 13.15 -2.63
CA THR A 367 12.69 13.56 -3.01
C THR A 367 11.65 13.01 -2.03
N ALA A 368 11.74 11.72 -1.68
CA ALA A 368 10.79 11.10 -0.74
C ALA A 368 10.92 11.69 0.68
N ILE A 369 12.15 11.91 1.16
CA ILE A 369 12.41 12.51 2.47
C ILE A 369 11.94 13.97 2.52
N ASN A 370 12.22 14.76 1.48
CA ASN A 370 11.80 16.16 1.39
C ASN A 370 10.29 16.31 1.42
N LYS A 371 9.56 15.42 0.73
CA LYS A 371 8.09 15.36 0.83
C LYS A 371 7.62 15.13 2.28
N GLU A 372 8.29 14.24 3.01
CA GLU A 372 8.00 14.01 4.43
C GLU A 372 8.47 15.15 5.35
N ILE A 373 9.45 15.98 4.96
CA ILE A 373 9.81 17.20 5.71
C ILE A 373 8.84 18.36 5.38
N GLY A 374 8.01 18.22 4.35
CA GLY A 374 7.09 19.27 3.91
C GLY A 374 7.74 20.32 3.01
N VAL A 375 8.88 19.98 2.39
CA VAL A 375 9.43 20.75 1.29
C VAL A 375 8.55 20.49 0.08
N VAL A 376 7.83 21.52 -0.38
CA VAL A 376 7.08 21.47 -1.63
C VAL A 376 8.09 21.75 -2.75
N ASN A 377 8.33 20.76 -3.62
CA ASN A 377 9.05 21.03 -4.86
C ASN A 377 8.09 21.81 -5.77
N GLU A 378 8.47 23.01 -6.18
CA GLU A 378 7.79 23.78 -7.24
C GLU A 378 7.78 23.03 -8.57
#